data_AF-A0AAD9N386-F1
#
_entry.id   AF-A0AAD9N386-F1
#
_cell.length_a   1.000
_cell.length_b   1.000
_cell.length_c   1.000
_cell.angle_alpha   90.00
_cell.angle_beta   90.00
_cell.angle_gamma   90.00
#
_symmetry.space_group_name_H-M   'P 1'
#
loop_
_entity.id
_entity.type
_entity.pdbx_description
1 polymer ?
#
loop_
_entity_poly.entity_id
_entity_poly.type
_entity_poly.pdbx_seq_one_letter_code
_entity_poly.pdbx_strand_id
1 'polypeptide(L)'
;MLGQDLRELYIDLLTRKEAPVKMCCQVLCNMLMYLMEEEARMIKADQEWKKLQNKEDLKEMGDIQSGMASTIIQVYIKQILESFFHHHSQVRMIALGVITLILRQGLMHPVQIVPYLISKGTDSDSTIRAKADQQVQELDKKYPGFIQVTTINTRQTSRVTKIGTDRW
;
A
#
# COMPACT_ATOMS: atom_id res chain seq x y z
N MET A 1 15.82 -4.92 0.43
CA MET A 1 14.53 -4.76 -0.29
C MET A 1 14.69 -4.60 -1.80
N LEU A 2 15.75 -3.97 -2.32
CA LEU A 2 15.95 -3.78 -3.78
C LEU A 2 17.02 -4.68 -4.43
N GLY A 3 17.85 -5.37 -3.62
CA GLY A 3 18.79 -6.37 -4.13
C GLY A 3 18.05 -7.46 -4.89
N GLN A 4 18.60 -7.85 -6.05
CA GLN A 4 17.91 -8.70 -7.03
C GLN A 4 17.38 -10.01 -6.42
N ASP A 5 18.22 -10.76 -5.72
CA ASP A 5 17.86 -12.06 -5.13
C ASP A 5 16.74 -11.93 -4.09
N LEU A 6 16.83 -10.92 -3.23
CA LEU A 6 15.82 -10.67 -2.20
C LEU A 6 14.49 -10.24 -2.82
N ARG A 7 14.55 -9.44 -3.88
CA ARG A 7 13.35 -9.00 -4.61
C ARG A 7 12.66 -10.17 -5.28
N GLU A 8 13.40 -11.01 -5.97
CA GLU A 8 12.86 -12.20 -6.63
C GLU A 8 12.25 -13.15 -5.60
N LEU A 9 12.93 -13.37 -4.46
CA LEU A 9 12.40 -14.16 -3.36
C LEU A 9 11.08 -13.60 -2.81
N TYR A 10 11.01 -12.29 -2.55
CA TYR A 10 9.82 -11.66 -1.99
C TYR A 10 8.64 -11.70 -2.97
N ILE A 11 8.89 -11.47 -4.26
CA ILE A 11 7.86 -11.58 -5.30
C ILE A 11 7.38 -13.03 -5.40
N ASP A 12 8.27 -14.01 -5.43
CA ASP A 12 7.89 -15.44 -5.46
C ASP A 12 7.03 -15.81 -4.26
N LEU A 13 7.43 -15.41 -3.05
CA LEU A 13 6.67 -15.69 -1.83
C LEU A 13 5.27 -15.07 -1.83
N LEU A 14 5.09 -13.87 -2.40
CA LEU A 14 3.77 -13.20 -2.45
C LEU A 14 2.88 -13.69 -3.59
N THR A 15 3.46 -14.22 -4.67
CA THR A 15 2.72 -14.64 -5.88
C THR A 15 2.44 -16.15 -5.90
N ARG A 16 3.29 -16.98 -5.30
CA ARG A 16 3.15 -18.44 -5.33
C ARG A 16 2.00 -18.89 -4.44
N LYS A 17 1.04 -19.60 -5.03
CA LYS A 17 -0.15 -20.12 -4.31
C LYS A 17 0.19 -20.99 -3.11
N GLU A 18 1.25 -21.79 -3.22
CA GLU A 18 1.70 -22.72 -2.17
C GLU A 18 2.79 -22.13 -1.27
N ALA A 19 3.00 -20.82 -1.31
CA ALA A 19 3.90 -20.17 -0.36
C ALA A 19 3.36 -20.34 1.07
N PRO A 20 4.21 -20.68 2.06
CA PRO A 20 3.78 -20.79 3.44
C PRO A 20 3.22 -19.45 3.92
N VAL A 21 2.00 -19.47 4.47
CA VAL A 21 1.30 -18.26 4.98
C VAL A 21 2.19 -17.41 5.88
N LYS A 22 2.96 -18.06 6.77
CA LYS A 22 3.90 -17.38 7.68
C LYS A 22 4.94 -16.55 6.92
N MET A 23 5.44 -17.05 5.79
CA MET A 23 6.43 -16.35 4.97
C MET A 23 5.79 -15.16 4.23
N CYS A 24 4.57 -15.33 3.70
CA CYS A 24 3.83 -14.22 3.09
C CYS A 24 3.59 -13.10 4.12
N CYS A 25 3.13 -13.47 5.33
CA CYS A 25 2.97 -12.53 6.43
C CYS A 25 4.30 -11.84 6.78
N GLN A 26 5.40 -12.59 6.88
CA GLN A 26 6.70 -12.04 7.21
C GLN A 26 7.17 -11.02 6.17
N VAL A 27 7.00 -11.30 4.88
CA VAL A 27 7.36 -10.36 3.81
C VAL A 27 6.59 -9.05 3.94
N LEU A 28 5.26 -9.12 4.13
CA LEU A 28 4.42 -7.94 4.29
C LEU A 28 4.75 -7.18 5.60
N CYS A 29 5.03 -7.89 6.69
CA CYS A 29 5.48 -7.29 7.95
C CYS A 29 6.83 -6.59 7.80
N ASN A 30 7.77 -7.19 7.05
CA ASN A 30 9.07 -6.57 6.77
C ASN A 30 8.90 -5.25 6.00
N MET A 31 7.96 -5.19 5.05
CA MET A 31 7.62 -3.95 4.34
C MET A 31 7.03 -2.90 5.30
N LEU A 32 6.08 -3.30 6.15
CA LEU A 32 5.50 -2.42 7.18
C LEU A 32 6.57 -1.83 8.09
N MET A 33 7.43 -2.66 8.67
CA MET A 33 8.49 -2.23 9.59
C MET A 33 9.45 -1.27 8.90
N TYR A 34 9.91 -1.61 7.69
CA TYR A 34 10.80 -0.74 6.91
C TYR A 34 10.20 0.65 6.68
N LEU A 35 8.94 0.74 6.24
CA LEU A 35 8.29 2.02 5.97
C LEU A 35 8.09 2.87 7.23
N MET A 36 7.82 2.24 8.37
CA MET A 36 7.69 2.94 9.65
C MET A 36 9.04 3.45 10.16
N GLU A 37 10.09 2.62 10.05
CA GLU A 37 11.45 2.99 10.45
C GLU A 37 12.00 4.13 9.60
N GLU A 38 11.76 4.10 8.29
CA GLU A 38 12.22 5.14 7.39
C GLU A 38 11.53 6.48 7.66
N GLU A 39 10.22 6.48 7.88
CA GLU A 39 9.49 7.68 8.30
C GLU A 39 10.00 8.22 9.65
N ALA A 40 10.24 7.33 10.63
CA ALA A 40 10.80 7.73 11.92
C ALA A 40 12.21 8.33 11.79
N ARG A 41 13.05 7.79 10.89
CA ARG A 41 14.37 8.34 10.59
C ARG A 41 14.26 9.71 9.94
N MET A 42 13.37 9.89 8.97
CA MET A 42 13.14 11.19 8.32
C MET A 42 12.67 12.25 9.31
N ILE A 43 11.74 11.92 10.21
CA ILE A 43 11.26 12.84 11.24
C ILE A 43 12.39 13.27 12.19
N LYS A 44 13.25 12.33 12.60
CA LYS A 44 14.41 12.65 13.46
C LYS A 44 15.41 13.55 12.75
N ALA A 45 15.73 13.25 11.50
CA ALA A 45 16.64 14.07 10.70
C ALA A 45 16.11 15.50 10.52
N ASP A 46 14.82 15.67 10.24
CA ASP A 46 14.17 16.99 10.14
C ASP A 46 14.22 17.77 11.47
N GLN A 47 14.03 17.09 12.60
CA GLN A 47 14.16 17.69 13.93
C GLN A 47 15.59 18.14 14.25
N GLU A 48 16.59 17.34 13.86
CA GLU A 48 18.02 17.67 14.04
C GLU A 48 18.42 18.84 13.13
N TRP A 49 17.99 18.80 11.86
CA TRP A 49 18.20 19.88 10.92
C TRP A 49 17.60 21.21 11.43
N LYS A 50 16.38 21.18 11.97
CA LYS A 50 15.74 22.37 12.56
C LYS A 50 16.48 22.97 13.75
N LYS A 51 17.32 22.19 14.46
CA LYS A 51 18.17 22.68 15.54
C LYS A 51 19.47 23.31 15.03
N LEU A 52 20.00 22.79 13.92
CA LEU A 52 21.27 23.21 13.31
C LEU A 52 21.11 24.38 12.33
N GLN A 53 19.93 24.56 11.73
CA GLN A 53 19.64 25.60 10.72
C GLN A 53 19.95 27.04 11.17
N ASN A 54 19.92 27.32 12.49
CA ASN A 54 20.22 28.67 13.02
C ASN A 54 21.73 28.92 13.21
N LYS A 55 22.60 27.94 12.94
CA LYS A 55 24.06 28.01 13.16
C LYS A 55 24.91 27.85 11.90
N GLU A 56 24.36 27.38 10.79
CA GLU A 56 25.10 27.11 9.56
C GLU A 56 24.48 27.79 8.33
N ASP A 57 25.35 28.29 7.45
CA ASP A 57 24.98 28.99 6.20
C ASP A 57 24.35 27.97 5.23
N LEU A 58 23.14 28.27 4.74
CA LEU A 58 22.25 27.35 4.00
C LEU A 58 22.81 26.96 2.62
N LYS A 59 23.80 26.07 2.53
CA LYS A 59 24.32 25.57 1.24
C LYS A 59 24.32 24.07 1.02
N GLU A 60 24.01 23.26 2.01
CA GLU A 60 23.83 21.82 1.81
C GLU A 60 22.38 21.44 2.07
N MET A 61 21.56 21.52 1.01
CA MET A 61 20.27 20.86 1.01
C MET A 61 20.57 19.35 1.02
N GLY A 62 20.33 18.71 2.17
CA GLY A 62 20.54 17.28 2.38
C GLY A 62 19.60 16.45 1.51
N ASP A 63 19.94 16.31 0.23
CA ASP A 63 19.28 15.41 -0.70
C ASP A 63 19.79 14.00 -0.46
N ILE A 64 19.40 13.39 0.66
CA ILE A 64 19.82 12.03 0.99
C ILE A 64 18.58 11.24 1.44
N GLN A 65 18.16 10.33 0.55
CA GLN A 65 17.31 9.14 0.78
C GLN A 65 15.78 9.22 0.67
N SER A 66 15.14 10.37 0.49
CA SER A 66 13.66 10.48 0.42
C SER A 66 13.00 9.59 -0.67
N GLY A 67 13.71 9.23 -1.74
CA GLY A 67 13.16 8.44 -2.85
C GLY A 67 13.08 6.92 -2.64
N MET A 68 13.84 6.34 -1.71
CA MET A 68 14.04 4.88 -1.65
C MET A 68 12.78 4.11 -1.23
N ALA A 69 12.01 4.65 -0.28
CA ALA A 69 10.74 4.06 0.13
C ALA A 69 9.74 4.04 -1.04
N SER A 70 9.67 5.13 -1.82
CA SER A 70 8.81 5.20 -3.01
C SER A 70 9.20 4.15 -4.05
N THR A 71 10.49 4.00 -4.35
CA THR A 71 10.98 2.97 -5.29
C THR A 71 10.62 1.56 -4.83
N ILE A 72 10.78 1.25 -3.54
CA ILE A 72 10.40 -0.06 -2.99
C ILE A 72 8.90 -0.30 -3.18
N ILE A 73 8.06 0.67 -2.84
CA ILE A 73 6.61 0.53 -3.02
C ILE A 73 6.24 0.30 -4.49
N GLN A 74 6.82 1.05 -5.41
CA GLN A 74 6.56 0.89 -6.85
C GLN A 74 6.91 -0.52 -7.35
N VAL A 75 7.96 -1.14 -6.80
CA VAL A 75 8.36 -2.52 -7.17
C VAL A 75 7.37 -3.57 -6.68
N TYR A 76 6.84 -3.43 -5.46
CA TYR A 76 6.03 -4.48 -4.81
C TYR A 76 4.52 -4.24 -4.83
N ILE A 77 4.05 -3.06 -5.24
CA ILE A 77 2.64 -2.69 -5.10
C ILE A 77 1.69 -3.70 -5.74
N LYS A 78 2.05 -4.24 -6.90
CA LYS A 78 1.24 -5.23 -7.59
C LYS A 78 1.02 -6.46 -6.72
N GLN A 79 2.09 -7.01 -6.14
CA GLN A 79 2.04 -8.20 -5.29
C GLN A 79 1.34 -7.92 -3.94
N ILE A 80 1.50 -6.72 -3.39
CA ILE A 80 0.80 -6.28 -2.18
C ILE A 80 -0.71 -6.21 -2.45
N LEU A 81 -1.13 -5.63 -3.58
CA LEU A 81 -2.53 -5.56 -3.98
C LEU A 81 -3.12 -6.94 -4.33
N GLU A 82 -2.33 -7.85 -4.92
CA GLU A 82 -2.76 -9.24 -5.15
C GLU A 82 -2.97 -9.98 -3.82
N SER A 83 -2.17 -9.68 -2.79
CA SER A 83 -2.31 -10.24 -1.44
C SER A 83 -3.65 -9.90 -0.79
N PHE A 84 -4.40 -8.91 -1.30
CA PHE A 84 -5.77 -8.63 -0.85
C PHE A 84 -6.71 -9.80 -1.12
N PHE A 85 -6.44 -10.66 -2.10
CA PHE A 85 -7.31 -11.77 -2.46
C PHE A 85 -6.81 -13.11 -1.94
N HIS A 86 -5.81 -13.10 -1.04
CA HIS A 86 -5.27 -14.29 -0.44
C HIS A 86 -6.32 -15.05 0.40
N HIS A 87 -6.30 -16.39 0.38
CA HIS A 87 -7.29 -17.23 1.08
C HIS A 87 -7.31 -17.00 2.59
N HIS A 88 -6.13 -16.81 3.20
CA HIS A 88 -6.00 -16.55 4.63
C HIS A 88 -6.22 -15.08 5.00
N SER A 89 -7.15 -14.82 5.93
CA SER A 89 -7.49 -13.47 6.40
C SER A 89 -6.31 -12.72 7.04
N GLN A 90 -5.39 -13.44 7.69
CA GLN A 90 -4.20 -12.84 8.28
C GLN A 90 -3.32 -12.12 7.23
N VAL A 91 -3.10 -12.74 6.06
CA VAL A 91 -2.33 -12.13 4.97
C VAL A 91 -3.06 -10.89 4.45
N ARG A 92 -4.37 -11.00 4.23
CA ARG A 92 -5.20 -9.88 3.77
C ARG A 92 -5.17 -8.69 4.74
N MET A 93 -5.24 -8.97 6.05
CA MET A 93 -5.20 -7.94 7.10
C MET A 93 -3.86 -7.21 7.14
N ILE A 94 -2.75 -7.93 7.02
CA ILE A 94 -1.41 -7.31 7.00
C ILE A 94 -1.23 -6.51 5.71
N ALA A 95 -1.66 -7.03 4.56
CA ALA A 95 -1.62 -6.30 3.29
C ALA A 95 -2.43 -4.99 3.36
N LEU A 96 -3.62 -5.01 3.97
CA LEU A 96 -4.41 -3.80 4.22
C LEU A 96 -3.63 -2.80 5.09
N GLY A 97 -2.93 -3.27 6.13
CA GLY A 97 -2.07 -2.43 6.95
C GLY A 97 -0.93 -1.77 6.16
N VAL A 98 -0.26 -2.51 5.27
CA VAL A 98 0.76 -1.98 4.37
C VAL A 98 0.17 -0.88 3.47
N ILE A 99 -0.99 -1.13 2.85
CA ILE A 99 -1.66 -0.15 1.97
C ILE A 99 -2.09 1.11 2.73
N THR A 100 -2.67 0.96 3.92
CA THR A 100 -3.01 2.09 4.79
C THR A 100 -1.79 2.95 5.09
N LEU A 101 -0.64 2.31 5.37
CA LEU A 101 0.61 3.04 5.63
C LEU A 101 1.10 3.80 4.39
N ILE A 102 1.09 3.16 3.22
CA ILE A 102 1.47 3.78 1.93
C ILE A 102 0.62 5.02 1.64
N LEU A 103 -0.70 4.93 1.82
CA LEU A 103 -1.63 6.02 1.60
C LEU A 103 -1.44 7.17 2.61
N ARG A 104 -1.23 6.82 3.89
CA ARG A 104 -0.97 7.80 4.95
C ARG A 104 0.31 8.60 4.69
N GLN A 105 1.37 7.93 4.28
CA GLN A 105 2.68 8.54 3.97
C GLN A 105 2.69 9.27 2.60
N GLY A 106 1.67 9.09 1.76
CA GLY A 106 1.60 9.74 0.44
C GLY A 106 2.57 9.16 -0.58
N LEU A 107 3.07 7.94 -0.37
CA LEU A 107 4.04 7.29 -1.27
C LEU A 107 3.43 6.87 -2.61
N MET A 108 2.09 6.84 -2.71
CA MET A 108 1.38 6.47 -3.92
C MET A 108 0.05 7.22 -4.04
N HIS A 109 -0.32 7.55 -5.28
CA HIS A 109 -1.62 8.14 -5.56
C HIS A 109 -2.76 7.11 -5.41
N PRO A 110 -3.87 7.44 -4.73
CA PRO A 110 -4.92 6.47 -4.37
C PRO A 110 -5.68 5.88 -5.57
N VAL A 111 -5.58 6.45 -6.77
CA VAL A 111 -6.33 6.00 -7.96
C VAL A 111 -6.23 4.51 -8.24
N GLN A 112 -5.05 3.92 -8.05
CA GLN A 112 -4.82 2.51 -8.32
C GLN A 112 -5.28 1.61 -7.15
N ILE A 113 -5.39 2.16 -5.95
CA ILE A 113 -5.65 1.42 -4.70
C ILE A 113 -7.15 1.39 -4.37
N VAL A 114 -7.89 2.46 -4.69
CA VAL A 114 -9.31 2.61 -4.36
C VAL A 114 -10.18 1.42 -4.83
N PRO A 115 -10.06 0.89 -6.06
CA PRO A 115 -10.85 -0.27 -6.48
C PRO A 115 -10.65 -1.50 -5.57
N TYR A 116 -9.41 -1.72 -5.10
CA TYR A 116 -9.07 -2.83 -4.22
C TYR A 116 -9.68 -2.61 -2.83
N LEU A 117 -9.61 -1.40 -2.28
CA LEU A 117 -10.25 -1.07 -1.00
C LEU A 117 -11.77 -1.23 -1.05
N ILE A 118 -12.43 -0.77 -2.11
CA ILE A 118 -13.87 -0.96 -2.31
C ILE A 118 -14.20 -2.47 -2.36
N SER A 119 -13.39 -3.27 -3.07
CA SER A 119 -13.58 -4.73 -3.11
C SER A 119 -13.39 -5.40 -1.73
N LYS A 120 -12.56 -4.83 -0.85
CA LYS A 120 -12.39 -5.32 0.52
C LYS A 120 -13.55 -4.95 1.44
N GLY A 121 -14.39 -4.00 1.07
CA GLY A 121 -15.67 -3.73 1.75
C GLY A 121 -16.63 -4.92 1.71
N THR A 122 -16.39 -5.93 0.87
CA THR A 122 -17.15 -7.19 0.82
C THR A 122 -16.35 -8.42 1.30
N ASP A 123 -15.22 -8.23 1.98
CA ASP A 123 -14.41 -9.33 2.51
C ASP A 123 -15.22 -10.22 3.47
N SER A 124 -14.88 -11.50 3.57
CA SER A 124 -15.55 -12.42 4.50
C SER A 124 -15.33 -12.02 5.97
N ASP A 125 -14.17 -11.43 6.28
CA ASP A 125 -13.81 -10.98 7.62
C ASP A 125 -14.36 -9.57 7.91
N SER A 126 -15.18 -9.44 8.96
CA SER A 126 -15.82 -8.18 9.34
C SER A 126 -14.84 -7.09 9.74
N THR A 127 -13.69 -7.46 10.32
CA THR A 127 -12.66 -6.50 10.74
C THR A 127 -11.97 -5.91 9.51
N ILE A 128 -11.71 -6.73 8.49
CA ILE A 128 -11.13 -6.28 7.22
C ILE A 128 -12.11 -5.32 6.51
N ARG A 129 -13.40 -5.68 6.44
CA ARG A 129 -14.43 -4.79 5.85
C ARG A 129 -14.46 -3.43 6.52
N ALA A 130 -14.60 -3.40 7.84
CA ALA A 130 -14.69 -2.16 8.61
C ALA A 130 -13.47 -1.25 8.39
N LYS A 131 -12.25 -1.82 8.39
CA LYS A 131 -11.02 -1.07 8.12
C LYS A 131 -10.94 -0.58 6.68
N ALA A 132 -11.33 -1.39 5.70
CA ALA A 132 -11.33 -0.96 4.30
C ALA A 132 -12.32 0.20 4.06
N ASP A 133 -13.51 0.11 4.63
CA ASP A 133 -14.52 1.18 4.55
C ASP A 133 -14.02 2.46 5.21
N GLN A 134 -13.39 2.37 6.39
CA GLN A 134 -12.75 3.51 7.04
C GLN A 134 -11.71 4.16 6.13
N GLN A 135 -10.86 3.38 5.47
CA GLN A 135 -9.85 3.90 4.55
C GLN A 135 -10.46 4.61 3.33
N VAL A 136 -11.55 4.08 2.77
CA VAL A 136 -12.27 4.74 1.67
C VAL A 136 -12.86 6.08 2.12
N GLN A 137 -13.43 6.15 3.33
CA GLN A 137 -13.96 7.39 3.90
C GLN A 137 -12.87 8.44 4.16
N GLU A 138 -11.70 8.01 4.66
CA GLU A 138 -10.55 8.89 4.85
C GLU A 138 -10.05 9.46 3.51
N LEU A 139 -10.01 8.63 2.46
CA LEU A 139 -9.66 9.09 1.11
C LEU A 139 -10.69 10.07 0.54
N ASP A 140 -11.99 9.84 0.74
CA ASP A 140 -13.04 10.75 0.26
C ASP A 140 -12.98 12.12 0.96
N LYS A 141 -12.67 12.14 2.27
CA LYS A 141 -12.44 13.40 3.00
C LYS A 141 -11.20 14.14 2.49
N LYS A 142 -10.13 13.42 2.18
CA LYS A 142 -8.86 14.01 1.70
C LYS A 142 -8.95 14.46 0.24
N TYR A 143 -9.76 13.79 -0.57
CA TYR A 143 -9.96 14.05 -2.00
C TYR A 143 -11.46 14.07 -2.36
N PRO A 144 -12.21 15.13 -1.98
CA PRO A 144 -13.66 15.18 -2.24
C PRO A 144 -14.00 15.00 -3.72
N GLY A 145 -14.97 14.13 -4.01
CA GLY A 145 -15.46 13.87 -5.39
C GLY A 145 -14.63 12.85 -6.19
N PHE A 146 -13.43 12.50 -5.74
CA PHE A 146 -12.54 11.54 -6.42
C PHE A 146 -13.06 10.09 -6.35
N ILE A 147 -13.59 9.71 -5.18
CA ILE A 147 -14.09 8.34 -4.93
C ILE A 147 -15.39 8.08 -5.69
N GLN A 148 -16.24 9.11 -5.85
CA GLN A 148 -17.51 9.00 -6.58
C GLN A 148 -17.27 8.61 -8.04
N VAL A 149 -16.34 9.28 -8.73
CA VAL A 149 -15.97 8.97 -10.12
C VAL A 149 -15.42 7.55 -10.25
N THR A 150 -14.56 7.14 -9.31
CA THR A 150 -13.93 5.80 -9.33
C THR A 150 -14.94 4.69 -9.03
N THR A 151 -15.88 4.91 -8.12
CA THR A 151 -16.97 3.97 -7.77
C THR A 151 -17.94 3.78 -8.93
N ILE A 152 -18.27 4.86 -9.65
CA ILE A 152 -19.12 4.79 -10.85
C ILE A 152 -18.42 3.96 -11.94
N ASN A 153 -17.14 4.23 -12.20
CA ASN A 153 -16.38 3.52 -13.24
C ASN A 153 -16.24 2.02 -12.92
N THR A 154 -15.85 1.66 -11.70
CA THR A 154 -15.75 0.26 -11.26
C THR A 154 -17.07 -0.49 -11.31
N ARG A 155 -18.20 0.15 -10.97
CA ARG A 155 -19.54 -0.43 -11.14
C ARG A 155 -19.91 -0.63 -12.62
N GLN A 156 -19.53 0.28 -13.50
CA GLN A 156 -19.76 0.11 -14.94
C GLN A 156 -18.90 -1.01 -15.52
N THR A 157 -17.61 -1.11 -15.18
CA THR A 157 -16.74 -2.21 -15.62
C THR A 157 -17.25 -3.56 -15.14
N SER A 158 -17.68 -3.67 -13.87
CA SER A 158 -18.25 -4.89 -13.30
C SER A 158 -19.56 -5.33 -13.97
N ARG A 159 -20.34 -4.38 -14.50
CA ARG A 159 -21.55 -4.68 -15.29
C ARG A 159 -21.22 -5.15 -16.69
N VAL A 160 -20.18 -4.62 -17.33
CA VAL A 160 -19.73 -5.07 -18.66
C VAL A 160 -19.16 -6.50 -18.59
N THR A 161 -18.41 -6.85 -17.54
CA THR A 161 -17.87 -8.21 -17.38
C THR A 161 -18.97 -9.27 -17.15
N LYS A 162 -20.06 -8.93 -16.46
CA LYS A 162 -21.20 -9.85 -16.28
C LYS A 162 -21.99 -10.12 -17.55
N ILE A 163 -22.00 -9.20 -18.53
CA ILE A 163 -22.71 -9.39 -19.81
C ILE A 163 -21.89 -10.27 -20.77
N GLY A 164 -20.59 -10.47 -20.50
CA GLY A 164 -19.67 -11.26 -21.33
C GLY A 164 -19.55 -12.75 -20.95
N THR A 165 -20.10 -13.20 -19.83
CA THR A 165 -20.00 -14.60 -19.36
C THR A 165 -21.25 -15.45 -19.57
N ASP A 166 -22.34 -14.89 -20.12
CA ASP A 166 -23.59 -15.62 -20.41
C ASP A 166 -23.73 -16.00 -21.91
N ARG A 167 -22.61 -16.18 -22.59
CA ARG A 167 -22.57 -16.78 -23.94
C ARG A 167 -21.34 -17.67 -24.00
N TRP A 168 -21.49 -18.92 -23.58
CA TRP A 168 -20.98 -20.17 -24.17
C TRP A 168 -21.40 -21.32 -23.24
#